data_AF-A0A3D4NMZ6-F1
#
_entry.id   AF-A0A3D4NMZ6-F1
#
_cell.length_a   1.000
_cell.length_b   1.000
_cell.length_c   1.000
_cell.angle_alpha   90.00
_cell.angle_beta   90.00
_cell.angle_gamma   90.00
#
_symmetry.space_group_name_H-M   'P 1'
#
loop_
_entity.id
_entity.type
_entity.pdbx_description
1 polymer ?
#
loop_
_entity_poly.entity_id
_entity_poly.type
_entity_poly.pdbx_seq_one_letter_code
_entity_poly.pdbx_strand_id
1 'polypeptide(L)'
;MSDEIQRWKEKYLKSIEQQEKLELRWDARLDLLCRGLVRSTLAAEGTDRAVDQCMKEMREVIRTNNMDAGLAALLPRLEKAVLGSEQRRETRINQISAALNALVAQLQTLPLPREISRPLKDFSKQLDSRVSQMREIPLLLSELSGLQGKALSQLENPAEAGRPGLLQRLFGSREADDMAALQVDALAAQSPAPLPHKA
;
A
#
# COMPACT_ATOMS: atom_id res chain seq x y z
N MET A 1 -40.54 -9.11 -71.64
CA MET A 1 -40.23 -7.83 -70.98
C MET A 1 -40.92 -7.69 -69.61
N SER A 2 -42.21 -8.01 -69.47
CA SER A 2 -42.92 -7.94 -68.17
C SER A 2 -42.36 -8.87 -67.08
N ASP A 3 -42.03 -10.12 -67.41
CA ASP A 3 -41.52 -11.10 -66.43
C ASP A 3 -40.16 -10.74 -65.87
N GLU A 4 -39.31 -10.11 -66.67
CA GLU A 4 -38.00 -9.67 -66.24
C GLU A 4 -38.11 -8.48 -65.27
N ILE A 5 -39.01 -7.53 -65.55
CA ILE A 5 -39.35 -6.43 -64.66
C ILE A 5 -39.91 -6.95 -63.31
N GLN A 6 -40.77 -7.97 -63.34
CA GLN A 6 -41.29 -8.59 -62.11
C GLN A 6 -40.19 -9.26 -61.28
N ARG A 7 -39.26 -10.00 -61.92
CA ARG A 7 -38.12 -10.62 -61.23
C ARG A 7 -37.20 -9.60 -60.57
N TRP A 8 -36.87 -8.50 -61.25
CA TRP A 8 -36.05 -7.43 -60.68
C TRP A 8 -36.77 -6.71 -59.53
N LYS A 9 -38.08 -6.48 -59.65
CA LYS A 9 -38.90 -5.90 -58.57
C LYS A 9 -38.92 -6.79 -57.33
N GLU A 10 -39.13 -8.09 -57.49
CA GLU A 10 -39.09 -9.04 -56.38
C GLU A 10 -37.70 -9.13 -55.73
N LYS A 11 -36.64 -9.13 -56.54
CA LYS A 11 -35.27 -9.13 -56.04
C LYS A 11 -34.95 -7.86 -55.25
N TYR A 12 -35.40 -6.70 -55.74
CA TYR A 12 -35.23 -5.42 -55.05
C TYR A 12 -36.00 -5.40 -53.71
N LEU A 13 -37.25 -5.85 -53.70
CA LEU A 13 -38.06 -5.93 -52.48
C LEU A 13 -37.41 -6.85 -51.43
N LYS A 14 -36.97 -8.03 -51.86
CA LYS A 14 -36.22 -8.97 -50.99
C LYS A 14 -34.92 -8.38 -50.47
N SER A 15 -34.21 -7.58 -51.29
CA SER A 15 -32.98 -6.91 -50.88
C SER A 15 -33.24 -5.85 -49.81
N ILE A 16 -34.32 -5.08 -49.93
CA ILE A 16 -34.72 -4.09 -48.93
C ILE A 16 -35.06 -4.79 -47.61
N GLU A 17 -35.91 -5.83 -47.65
CA GLU A 17 -36.27 -6.58 -46.44
C GLU A 17 -35.04 -7.20 -45.73
N GLN A 18 -34.06 -7.65 -46.50
CA GLN A 18 -32.79 -8.15 -45.95
C GLN A 18 -31.96 -7.04 -45.33
N GLN A 19 -31.93 -5.87 -45.96
CA GLN A 19 -31.21 -4.70 -45.47
C GLN A 19 -31.82 -4.18 -44.17
N GLU A 20 -33.14 -4.03 -44.08
CA GLU A 20 -33.85 -3.62 -42.87
C GLU A 20 -33.57 -4.59 -41.69
N LYS A 21 -33.55 -5.91 -41.97
CA LYS A 21 -33.18 -6.91 -40.95
C LYS A 21 -31.71 -6.83 -40.53
N LEU A 22 -30.82 -6.37 -41.41
CA LEU A 22 -29.41 -6.19 -41.07
C LEU A 22 -29.23 -4.93 -40.21
N GLU A 23 -29.87 -3.82 -40.60
CA GLU A 23 -29.88 -2.55 -39.87
C GLU A 23 -30.41 -2.74 -38.44
N LEU A 24 -31.55 -3.41 -38.26
CA LEU A 24 -32.11 -3.69 -36.94
C LEU A 24 -31.15 -4.49 -36.03
N ARG A 25 -30.44 -5.47 -36.61
CA ARG A 25 -29.45 -6.27 -35.87
C ARG A 25 -28.20 -5.46 -35.53
N TRP A 26 -27.81 -4.55 -36.42
CA TRP A 26 -26.67 -3.66 -36.21
C TRP A 26 -26.97 -2.67 -35.09
N ASP A 27 -28.14 -2.06 -35.08
CA ASP A 27 -28.59 -1.15 -34.02
C ASP A 27 -28.64 -1.86 -32.66
N ALA A 28 -29.20 -3.07 -32.61
CA ALA A 28 -29.24 -3.86 -31.38
C ALA A 28 -27.83 -4.20 -30.84
N ARG A 29 -26.88 -4.49 -31.75
CA ARG A 29 -25.48 -4.75 -31.38
C ARG A 29 -24.78 -3.48 -30.90
N LEU A 30 -25.03 -2.35 -31.56
CA LEU A 30 -24.47 -1.05 -31.17
C LEU A 30 -24.98 -0.62 -29.80
N ASP A 31 -26.28 -0.76 -29.53
CA ASP A 31 -26.88 -0.49 -28.22
C ASP A 31 -26.26 -1.38 -27.10
N LEU A 32 -26.03 -2.66 -27.37
CA LEU A 32 -25.33 -3.55 -26.43
C LEU A 32 -23.90 -3.07 -26.13
N LEU A 33 -23.13 -2.69 -27.16
CA LEU A 33 -21.78 -2.17 -27.00
C LEU A 33 -21.76 -0.85 -26.22
N CYS A 34 -22.70 0.05 -26.51
CA CYS A 34 -22.86 1.32 -25.81
C CYS A 34 -23.13 1.11 -24.32
N ARG A 35 -24.06 0.22 -23.97
CA ARG A 35 -24.33 -0.14 -22.56
C ARG A 35 -23.12 -0.78 -21.88
N GLY A 36 -22.41 -1.65 -22.58
CA GLY A 36 -21.17 -2.25 -22.10
C GLY A 36 -20.09 -1.20 -21.82
N LEU A 37 -19.92 -0.25 -22.72
CA LEU A 37 -18.97 0.85 -22.58
C LEU A 37 -19.35 1.76 -21.40
N VAL A 38 -20.60 2.18 -21.28
CA VAL A 38 -21.09 2.97 -20.13
C VAL A 38 -20.77 2.26 -18.81
N ARG A 39 -21.09 0.97 -18.70
CA ARG A 39 -20.81 0.19 -17.47
C ARG A 39 -19.31 0.08 -17.18
N SER A 40 -18.49 -0.12 -18.21
CA SER A 40 -17.03 -0.16 -18.08
C SER A 40 -16.47 1.19 -17.62
N THR A 41 -16.97 2.31 -18.18
CA THR A 41 -16.54 3.65 -17.77
C THR A 41 -16.86 3.92 -16.30
N LEU A 42 -18.03 3.50 -15.82
CA LEU A 42 -18.42 3.64 -14.41
C LEU A 42 -17.55 2.80 -13.47
N ALA A 43 -17.15 1.60 -13.89
CA ALA A 43 -16.26 0.75 -13.10
C ALA A 43 -14.82 1.30 -13.00
N ALA A 44 -14.41 2.16 -13.93
CA ALA A 44 -13.09 2.77 -13.98
C ALA A 44 -12.99 4.13 -13.24
N GLU A 45 -14.11 4.65 -12.73
CA GLU A 45 -14.17 5.96 -12.07
C GLU A 45 -13.39 6.01 -10.75
N GLY A 46 -12.85 7.20 -10.44
CA GLY A 46 -12.22 7.49 -9.16
C GLY A 46 -10.72 7.19 -9.11
N THR A 47 -10.11 6.85 -10.24
CA THR A 47 -8.66 6.62 -10.35
C THR A 47 -7.89 7.92 -10.61
N ASP A 48 -8.41 8.78 -11.49
CA ASP A 48 -7.83 10.07 -11.85
C ASP A 48 -8.86 11.00 -12.49
N ARG A 49 -8.87 12.27 -12.06
CA ARG A 49 -9.87 13.26 -12.47
C ARG A 49 -9.90 13.52 -13.98
N ALA A 50 -8.75 13.46 -14.67
CA ALA A 50 -8.71 13.69 -16.11
C ALA A 50 -9.31 12.50 -16.89
N VAL A 51 -9.09 11.28 -16.38
CA VAL A 51 -9.71 10.06 -16.92
C VAL A 51 -11.21 10.09 -16.67
N ASP A 52 -11.64 10.40 -15.44
CA ASP A 52 -13.05 10.50 -15.06
C ASP A 52 -13.81 11.50 -15.94
N GLN A 53 -13.19 12.66 -16.21
CA GLN A 53 -13.78 13.68 -17.08
C GLN A 53 -13.93 13.19 -18.52
N CYS A 54 -12.92 12.53 -19.09
CA CYS A 54 -13.00 11.95 -20.44
C CYS A 54 -14.06 10.85 -20.52
N MET A 55 -14.14 10.00 -19.51
CA MET A 55 -15.15 8.94 -19.41
C MET A 55 -16.57 9.51 -19.29
N LYS A 56 -16.74 10.61 -18.54
CA LYS A 56 -18.01 11.33 -18.47
C LYS A 56 -18.43 11.89 -19.83
N GLU A 57 -17.52 12.58 -20.53
CA GLU A 57 -17.78 13.10 -21.88
C GLU A 57 -18.12 11.98 -22.87
N MET A 58 -17.43 10.84 -22.77
CA MET A 58 -17.70 9.65 -23.59
C MET A 58 -19.14 9.16 -23.42
N ARG A 59 -19.62 9.09 -22.16
CA ARG A 59 -21.01 8.68 -21.89
C ARG A 59 -22.03 9.66 -22.44
N GLU A 60 -21.76 10.96 -22.42
CA GLU A 60 -22.66 11.95 -23.01
C GLU A 60 -22.74 11.79 -24.53
N VAL A 61 -21.60 11.58 -25.20
CA VAL A 61 -21.56 11.38 -26.66
C VAL A 61 -22.33 10.13 -27.07
N ILE A 62 -22.19 9.02 -26.34
CA ILE A 62 -22.84 7.74 -26.66
C ILE A 62 -24.37 7.80 -26.52
N ARG A 63 -24.91 8.74 -25.74
CA ARG A 63 -26.37 8.94 -25.66
C ARG A 63 -26.95 9.63 -26.89
N THR A 64 -26.11 10.13 -27.79
CA THR A 64 -26.56 10.83 -29.00
C THR A 64 -26.56 9.91 -30.23
N ASN A 65 -27.45 10.18 -31.19
CA ASN A 65 -27.59 9.39 -32.42
C ASN A 65 -26.47 9.65 -33.46
N ASN A 66 -25.55 10.59 -33.19
CA ASN A 66 -24.43 10.93 -34.07
C ASN A 66 -23.14 11.00 -33.25
N MET A 67 -22.68 9.82 -32.82
CA MET A 67 -21.56 9.68 -31.88
C MET A 67 -20.19 9.63 -32.57
N ASP A 68 -20.11 9.31 -33.87
CA ASP A 68 -18.85 8.99 -34.56
C ASP A 68 -17.79 10.10 -34.43
N ALA A 69 -18.14 11.34 -34.74
CA ALA A 69 -17.22 12.47 -34.65
C ALA A 69 -16.82 12.78 -33.21
N GLY A 70 -17.76 12.66 -32.27
CA GLY A 70 -17.51 12.88 -30.85
C GLY A 70 -16.58 11.83 -30.26
N LEU A 71 -16.81 10.55 -30.58
CA LEU A 71 -15.97 9.43 -30.16
C LEU A 71 -14.57 9.53 -30.75
N ALA A 72 -14.46 9.84 -32.05
CA ALA A 72 -13.18 10.02 -32.72
C ALA A 72 -12.33 11.13 -32.09
N ALA A 73 -12.96 12.22 -31.62
CA ALA A 73 -12.27 13.29 -30.91
C ALA A 73 -11.91 12.95 -29.45
N LEU A 74 -12.73 12.14 -28.78
CA LEU A 74 -12.54 11.78 -27.37
C LEU A 74 -11.51 10.66 -27.16
N LEU A 75 -11.41 9.70 -28.08
CA LEU A 75 -10.54 8.54 -27.91
C LEU A 75 -9.05 8.91 -27.69
N PRO A 76 -8.43 9.81 -28.50
CA PRO A 76 -7.04 10.20 -28.27
C PRO A 76 -6.83 10.96 -26.95
N ARG A 77 -7.84 11.70 -26.50
CA ARG A 77 -7.81 12.43 -25.23
C ARG A 77 -7.84 11.46 -24.05
N LEU A 78 -8.69 10.44 -24.14
CA LEU A 78 -8.77 9.38 -23.13
C LEU A 78 -7.45 8.60 -23.05
N GLU A 79 -6.86 8.20 -24.18
CA GLU A 79 -5.56 7.53 -24.23
C GLU A 79 -4.47 8.35 -23.53
N LYS A 80 -4.38 9.65 -23.85
CA LYS A 80 -3.44 10.57 -23.20
C LYS A 80 -3.71 10.72 -21.71
N ALA A 81 -4.98 10.82 -21.31
CA ALA A 81 -5.38 10.94 -19.91
C ALA A 81 -5.01 9.69 -19.11
N VAL A 82 -5.22 8.50 -19.67
CA VAL A 82 -4.88 7.21 -19.06
C VAL A 82 -3.38 7.07 -18.89
N LEU A 83 -2.59 7.34 -19.93
CA LEU A 83 -1.12 7.31 -19.83
C LEU A 83 -0.60 8.28 -18.77
N GLY A 84 -1.16 9.50 -18.74
CA GLY A 84 -0.82 10.49 -17.72
C GLY A 84 -1.22 10.07 -16.31
N SER A 85 -2.36 9.39 -16.15
CA SER A 85 -2.83 8.83 -14.88
C SER A 85 -1.88 7.76 -14.36
N GLU A 86 -1.45 6.83 -15.21
CA GLU A 86 -0.50 5.78 -14.83
C GLU A 86 0.84 6.36 -14.40
N GLN A 87 1.37 7.35 -15.12
CA GLN A 87 2.60 8.03 -14.73
C GLN A 87 2.48 8.72 -13.37
N ARG A 88 1.35 9.39 -13.11
CA ARG A 88 1.08 10.01 -11.80
C ARG A 88 0.93 8.95 -10.71
N ARG A 89 0.27 7.83 -11.00
CA ARG A 89 0.11 6.70 -10.06
C ARG A 89 1.47 6.13 -9.66
N GLU A 90 2.34 5.89 -10.62
CA GLU A 90 3.71 5.41 -10.38
C GLU A 90 4.52 6.42 -9.56
N THR A 91 4.44 7.70 -9.91
CA THR A 91 5.12 8.77 -9.16
C THR A 91 4.66 8.80 -7.70
N ARG A 92 3.34 8.66 -7.44
CA ARG A 92 2.80 8.59 -6.07
C ARG A 92 3.31 7.36 -5.31
N ILE A 93 3.36 6.20 -5.96
CA ILE A 93 3.89 4.96 -5.35
C ILE A 93 5.36 5.15 -4.95
N ASN A 94 6.18 5.72 -5.83
CA ASN A 94 7.59 5.99 -5.54
C ASN A 94 7.77 6.98 -4.39
N GLN A 95 6.96 8.04 -4.34
CA GLN A 95 6.97 9.01 -3.24
C GLN A 95 6.58 8.36 -1.90
N ILE A 96 5.56 7.49 -1.90
CA ILE A 96 5.12 6.77 -0.69
C ILE A 96 6.20 5.80 -0.22
N SER A 97 6.82 5.02 -1.13
CA SER A 97 7.93 4.13 -0.77
C SER A 97 9.08 4.93 -0.16
N ALA A 98 9.49 6.04 -0.79
CA ALA A 98 10.56 6.89 -0.29
C ALA A 98 10.25 7.44 1.12
N ALA A 99 9.03 7.92 1.34
CA ALA A 99 8.61 8.44 2.64
C ALA A 99 8.60 7.36 3.74
N LEU A 100 8.06 6.17 3.44
CA LEU A 100 8.01 5.06 4.38
C LEU A 100 9.42 4.53 4.69
N ASN A 101 10.29 4.41 3.68
CA ASN A 101 11.70 4.03 3.87
C ASN A 101 12.44 5.05 4.74
N ALA A 102 12.20 6.36 4.53
CA ALA A 102 12.79 7.41 5.35
C ALA A 102 12.35 7.32 6.81
N LEU A 103 11.06 7.04 7.08
CA LEU A 103 10.55 6.82 8.44
C LEU A 103 11.19 5.59 9.09
N VAL A 104 11.33 4.48 8.37
CA VAL A 104 11.99 3.28 8.89
C VAL A 104 13.46 3.55 9.18
N ALA A 105 14.17 4.26 8.31
CA ALA A 105 15.55 4.64 8.52
C ALA A 105 15.71 5.51 9.77
N GLN A 106 14.81 6.47 10.01
CA GLN A 106 14.80 7.27 11.23
C GLN A 106 14.66 6.40 12.48
N LEU A 107 13.72 5.43 12.48
CA LEU A 107 13.55 4.51 13.60
C LEU A 107 14.78 3.63 13.83
N GLN A 108 15.46 3.21 12.76
CA GLN A 108 16.68 2.40 12.86
C GLN A 108 17.89 3.16 13.43
N THR A 109 17.87 4.49 13.47
CA THR A 109 18.92 5.28 14.15
C THR A 109 18.82 5.24 15.68
N LEU A 110 17.67 4.81 16.22
CA LEU A 110 17.44 4.73 17.65
C LEU A 110 18.16 3.49 18.23
N PRO A 111 18.61 3.53 19.50
CA PRO A 111 19.22 2.38 20.17
C PRO A 111 18.17 1.32 20.51
N LEU A 112 17.74 0.55 19.51
CA LEU A 112 16.66 -0.43 19.62
C LEU A 112 17.18 -1.85 19.94
N PRO A 113 16.47 -2.61 20.80
CA PRO A 113 16.79 -4.00 21.05
C PRO A 113 16.49 -4.88 19.81
N ARG A 114 17.00 -6.12 19.80
CA ARG A 114 16.91 -7.03 18.63
C ARG A 114 15.48 -7.40 18.27
N GLU A 115 14.59 -7.42 19.25
CA GLU A 115 13.18 -7.75 19.15
C GLU A 115 12.40 -6.72 18.31
N ILE A 116 12.92 -5.49 18.17
CA ILE A 116 12.29 -4.41 17.39
C ILE A 116 13.08 -4.11 16.12
N SER A 117 14.42 -4.09 16.21
CA SER A 117 15.29 -3.82 15.06
C SER A 117 15.19 -4.88 13.96
N ARG A 118 14.98 -6.16 14.31
CA ARG A 118 14.78 -7.23 13.32
C ARG A 118 13.48 -7.04 12.52
N PRO A 119 12.29 -6.91 13.14
CA PRO A 119 11.06 -6.59 12.42
C PRO A 119 11.15 -5.33 11.56
N LEU A 120 11.78 -4.24 12.03
CA LEU A 120 11.98 -3.03 11.22
C LEU A 120 12.84 -3.28 9.98
N LYS A 121 13.88 -4.10 10.10
CA LYS A 121 14.73 -4.49 8.97
C LYS A 121 13.96 -5.35 7.97
N ASP A 122 13.17 -6.29 8.44
CA ASP A 122 12.38 -7.17 7.57
C ASP A 122 11.22 -6.43 6.90
N PHE A 123 10.58 -5.49 7.61
CA PHE A 123 9.62 -4.56 7.05
C PHE A 123 10.23 -3.75 5.90
N SER A 124 11.40 -3.13 6.11
CA SER A 124 12.10 -2.36 5.07
C SER A 124 12.41 -3.19 3.82
N LYS A 125 12.88 -4.43 3.98
CA LYS A 125 13.16 -5.32 2.84
C LYS A 125 11.93 -5.64 2.00
N GLN A 126 10.76 -5.74 2.63
CA GLN A 126 9.50 -6.07 1.95
C GLN A 126 8.73 -4.84 1.49
N LEU A 127 9.14 -3.64 1.92
CA LEU A 127 8.39 -2.42 1.73
C LEU A 127 8.19 -2.09 0.25
N ASP A 128 9.26 -2.10 -0.55
CA ASP A 128 9.19 -1.67 -1.96
C ASP A 128 8.29 -2.58 -2.81
N SER A 129 8.32 -3.89 -2.55
CA SER A 129 7.47 -4.85 -3.26
C SER A 129 5.99 -4.73 -2.84
N ARG A 130 5.72 -4.43 -1.56
CA ARG A 130 4.36 -4.28 -1.03
C ARG A 130 3.75 -2.92 -1.39
N VAL A 131 4.51 -1.81 -1.34
CA VAL A 131 4.02 -0.46 -1.70
C VAL A 131 3.58 -0.36 -3.16
N SER A 132 4.19 -1.17 -4.04
CA SER A 132 3.76 -1.31 -5.44
C SER A 132 2.30 -1.74 -5.58
N GLN A 133 1.74 -2.38 -4.55
CA GLN A 133 0.34 -2.75 -4.46
C GLN A 133 -0.41 -1.70 -3.63
N MET A 134 -1.13 -0.78 -4.28
CA MET A 134 -1.81 0.33 -3.60
C MET A 134 -2.73 -0.10 -2.45
N ARG A 135 -3.33 -1.29 -2.55
CA ARG A 135 -4.21 -1.90 -1.54
C ARG A 135 -3.47 -2.38 -0.28
N GLU A 136 -2.16 -2.57 -0.32
CA GLU A 136 -1.32 -2.94 0.83
C GLU A 136 -0.92 -1.72 1.67
N ILE A 137 -0.97 -0.51 1.11
CA ILE A 137 -0.49 0.72 1.79
C ILE A 137 -1.16 0.92 3.17
N PRO A 138 -2.48 0.75 3.35
CA PRO A 138 -3.10 0.86 4.67
C PRO A 138 -2.56 -0.16 5.68
N LEU A 139 -2.26 -1.39 5.25
CA LEU A 139 -1.70 -2.43 6.11
C LEU A 139 -0.25 -2.11 6.50
N LEU A 140 0.55 -1.66 5.54
CA LEU A 140 1.93 -1.22 5.78
C LEU A 140 2.00 -0.05 6.78
N LEU A 141 1.07 0.91 6.68
CA LEU A 141 0.97 2.02 7.63
C LEU A 141 0.62 1.54 9.04
N SER A 142 -0.33 0.61 9.16
CA SER A 142 -0.70 0.03 10.47
C SER A 142 0.47 -0.76 11.08
N GLU A 143 1.19 -1.53 10.28
CA GLU A 143 2.37 -2.30 10.70
C GLU A 143 3.50 -1.38 11.16
N LEU A 144 3.82 -0.35 10.36
CA LEU A 144 4.83 0.66 10.70
C LEU A 144 4.46 1.42 11.97
N SER A 145 3.20 1.81 12.13
CA SER A 145 2.70 2.47 13.34
C SER A 145 2.90 1.60 14.58
N GLY A 146 2.64 0.29 14.49
CA GLY A 146 2.88 -0.65 15.59
C GLY A 146 4.37 -0.81 15.93
N LEU A 147 5.24 -0.86 14.92
CA LEU A 147 6.70 -0.91 15.12
C LEU A 147 7.23 0.39 15.73
N GLN A 148 6.74 1.53 15.26
CA GLN A 148 7.07 2.85 15.80
C GLN A 148 6.64 2.97 17.26
N GLY A 149 5.42 2.56 17.60
CA GLY A 149 4.93 2.58 18.99
C GLY A 149 5.84 1.77 19.92
N LYS A 150 6.20 0.54 19.53
CA LYS A 150 7.14 -0.30 20.29
C LYS A 150 8.52 0.36 20.44
N ALA A 151 9.05 0.94 19.37
CA ALA A 151 10.35 1.62 19.38
C ALA A 151 10.36 2.81 20.35
N LEU A 152 9.30 3.64 20.33
CA LEU A 152 9.18 4.81 21.21
C LEU A 152 8.98 4.42 22.68
N SER A 153 8.14 3.42 22.98
CA SER A 153 7.93 2.96 24.37
C SER A 153 9.20 2.42 25.03
N GLN A 154 10.11 1.80 24.26
CA GLN A 154 11.40 1.35 24.79
C GLN A 154 12.35 2.51 25.14
N LEU A 155 12.25 3.63 24.42
CA LEU A 155 13.03 4.83 24.74
C LEU A 155 12.53 5.52 26.01
N GLU A 156 11.22 5.48 26.25
CA GLU A 156 10.61 6.04 27.47
C GLU A 156 10.88 5.18 28.71
N ASN A 157 10.92 3.84 28.57
CA ASN A 157 11.11 2.90 29.68
C ASN A 157 12.31 1.95 29.45
N PRO A 158 13.56 2.45 29.40
CA PRO A 158 14.74 1.62 29.14
C PRO A 158 15.03 0.58 30.24
N ALA A 159 14.43 0.73 31.43
CA ALA A 159 14.70 -0.10 32.60
C ALA A 159 14.06 -1.51 32.57
N GLU A 160 13.05 -1.77 31.73
CA GLU A 160 12.44 -3.12 31.64
C GLU A 160 13.26 -4.11 30.80
N ALA A 161 14.15 -3.61 29.92
CA ALA A 161 15.07 -4.44 29.13
C ALA A 161 16.32 -4.88 29.92
N GLY A 162 16.54 -4.34 31.11
CA GLY A 162 17.72 -4.56 31.95
C GLY A 162 17.56 -5.60 33.06
N ARG A 163 16.52 -6.45 33.06
CA ARG A 163 16.44 -7.54 34.05
C ARG A 163 17.55 -8.55 33.75
N PRO A 164 18.51 -8.77 34.68
CA PRO A 164 19.59 -9.73 34.47
C PRO A 164 18.97 -11.09 34.18
N GLY A 165 19.43 -11.72 33.10
CA GLY A 165 18.89 -12.99 32.64
C GLY A 165 18.92 -14.04 33.75
N LEU A 166 18.00 -15.01 33.70
CA LEU A 166 17.92 -16.12 34.66
C LEU A 166 19.28 -16.81 34.88
N LEU A 167 20.14 -16.87 33.86
CA LEU A 167 21.50 -17.39 33.95
C LEU A 167 22.44 -16.47 34.76
N GLN A 168 22.29 -15.15 34.65
CA GLN A 168 23.10 -14.20 35.41
C GLN A 168 22.74 -14.21 36.91
N ARG A 169 21.49 -14.54 37.27
CA ARG A 169 21.10 -14.82 38.66
C ARG A 169 21.60 -16.16 39.20
N LEU A 170 21.82 -17.16 38.34
CA LEU A 170 22.32 -18.48 38.76
C LEU A 170 23.85 -18.54 38.83
N PHE A 171 24.56 -17.81 37.96
CA PHE A 171 26.03 -17.78 37.93
C PHE A 171 26.64 -16.62 38.71
N GLY A 172 25.91 -15.51 38.93
CA GLY A 172 26.39 -14.36 39.70
C GLY A 172 26.31 -14.52 41.22
N SER A 173 25.61 -15.55 41.72
CA SER A 173 25.49 -15.78 43.17
C SER A 173 26.75 -16.38 43.80
N ARG A 174 27.75 -16.79 43.00
CA ARG A 174 28.98 -17.44 43.50
C ARG A 174 30.17 -16.50 43.65
N GLU A 175 30.21 -15.39 42.90
CA GLU A 175 31.25 -14.34 43.07
C GLU A 175 30.89 -13.33 44.18
N ALA A 176 29.60 -13.13 44.46
CA ALA A 176 29.17 -12.26 45.56
C ALA A 176 29.48 -12.86 46.95
N ASP A 177 29.56 -14.19 47.05
CA ASP A 177 29.88 -14.90 48.29
C ASP A 177 31.38 -14.84 48.61
N ASP A 178 32.24 -14.88 47.60
CA ASP A 178 33.71 -14.79 47.75
C ASP A 178 34.16 -13.35 48.12
N MET A 179 33.48 -12.32 47.61
CA MET A 179 33.75 -10.93 47.99
C MET A 179 33.21 -10.55 49.39
N ALA A 180 32.15 -11.20 49.86
CA ALA A 180 31.64 -11.01 51.21
C ALA A 180 32.54 -11.69 52.26
N ALA A 181 33.11 -12.86 51.95
CA ALA A 181 34.03 -13.56 52.84
C ALA A 181 35.34 -12.78 53.08
N LEU A 182 35.85 -12.06 52.07
CA LEU A 182 37.08 -11.27 52.18
C LEU A 182 36.92 -9.95 52.97
N GLN A 183 35.70 -9.43 53.15
CA GLN A 183 35.46 -8.20 53.93
C GLN A 183 35.20 -8.47 55.42
N VAL A 184 34.71 -9.65 55.80
CA VAL A 184 34.44 -9.97 57.21
C VAL A 184 35.73 -10.28 57.99
N ASP A 185 36.76 -10.83 57.34
CA ASP A 185 38.02 -11.19 58.01
C ASP A 185 38.94 -9.97 58.28
N ALA A 186 38.75 -8.86 57.56
CA ALA A 186 39.56 -7.64 57.75
C ALA A 186 39.08 -6.75 58.91
N LEU A 187 37.85 -6.92 59.41
CA LEU A 187 37.29 -6.10 60.50
C LEU A 187 37.36 -6.75 61.90
N ALA A 188 37.72 -8.03 62.01
CA ALA A 188 37.73 -8.74 63.29
C ALA A 188 39.03 -8.58 64.11
N ALA A 189 40.09 -7.95 63.58
CA ALA A 189 41.42 -7.91 64.20
C ALA A 189 41.75 -6.66 65.04
N GLN A 190 40.80 -5.78 65.37
CA GLN A 190 41.07 -4.59 66.20
C GLN A 190 40.26 -4.61 67.49
N SER A 191 40.81 -5.27 68.52
CA SER A 191 40.41 -5.06 69.93
C SER A 191 41.06 -3.78 70.48
N PRO A 192 40.36 -2.95 71.27
CA PRO A 192 41.00 -1.87 72.02
C PRO A 192 41.41 -2.35 73.43
N ALA A 193 42.62 -2.02 73.85
CA ALA A 193 43.15 -2.19 75.20
C ALA A 193 43.47 -0.80 75.83
N PRO A 194 43.52 -0.68 77.17
CA PRO A 194 42.91 0.42 77.93
C PRO A 194 43.85 1.59 78.25
N LEU A 195 43.28 2.75 78.63
CA LEU A 195 44.00 3.91 79.16
C LEU A 195 43.83 4.04 80.70
N PRO A 196 44.88 4.48 81.43
CA PRO A 196 44.93 4.51 82.90
C PRO A 196 44.37 5.80 83.51
N HIS A 197 43.71 5.68 84.66
CA HIS A 197 43.40 6.81 85.54
C HIS A 197 44.60 7.17 86.43
N LYS A 198 44.95 8.46 86.49
CA LYS A 198 45.76 9.04 87.54
C LYS A 198 45.33 10.49 87.84
N ALA A 199 45.38 10.82 89.13
CA ALA A 199 45.04 12.05 89.85
C ALA A 199 43.57 12.14 90.31
#